data_AF-A0A086T7W2-F1
#
_entry.id   AF-A0A086T7W2-F1
#
_cell.length_a   1.000
_cell.length_b   1.000
_cell.length_c   1.000
_cell.angle_alpha   90.00
_cell.angle_beta   90.00
_cell.angle_gamma   90.00
#
_symmetry.space_group_name_H-M   'P 1'
#
loop_
_entity.id
_entity.type
_entity.pdbx_description
1 polymer ?
#
loop_
_entity_poly.entity_id
_entity_poly.type
_entity_poly.pdbx_seq_one_letter_code
_entity_poly.pdbx_strand_id
1 'polypeptide(L)'
;MPGPIRSRAEKFLTSVDWAALQEFAASKQNGIACRLLPDIGLGYNHMVRIIEFADGSRWVARLKLPPLAKHNASDHALDTREICEFNTMSILRQRTSIPIPKINAFEPRSDCIVGAPFMLMDCLEGNVGIDLGMTIPPKNKQEFLRGLAKIHVQLSMVQLPKIGTIASMDPDGTCQQGPIPGLGGPFNTATEYFRAWAAQAKFSMSNDQLRAASGEHADEIVPSVSSFPESVGRLASRLSVRDHGPFPLCHGDFGHNNTVVDDDYQILGVIDWESAFAGPWEIFGDFPLSFSTVPPPMDVPWNYNKDGSPKDAELAQKFADQREYVAAVKREENRLGHVHHLSEALEDSRRQQLATTMRLFQNRKVGWYSRVIDNLGTDN
;
A
#
# COMPACT_ATOMS: atom_id res chain seq x y z
N MET A 1 -9.09 -5.23 -32.69
CA MET A 1 -10.12 -5.24 -31.64
C MET A 1 -9.55 -4.54 -30.40
N PRO A 2 -10.31 -3.73 -29.66
CA PRO A 2 -9.82 -3.16 -28.41
C PRO A 2 -9.47 -4.26 -27.42
N GLY A 3 -8.39 -4.07 -26.65
CA GLY A 3 -7.97 -5.03 -25.62
C GLY A 3 -9.02 -5.19 -24.51
N PRO A 4 -8.96 -6.29 -23.73
CA PRO A 4 -9.99 -6.63 -22.74
C PRO A 4 -10.22 -5.54 -21.69
N ILE A 5 -9.16 -4.81 -21.30
CA ILE A 5 -9.25 -3.70 -20.33
C ILE A 5 -10.09 -2.54 -20.89
N ARG A 6 -9.80 -2.12 -22.12
CA ARG A 6 -10.53 -1.02 -22.77
C ARG A 6 -11.99 -1.37 -22.99
N SER A 7 -12.28 -2.57 -23.46
CA SER A 7 -13.67 -3.03 -23.64
C SER A 7 -14.42 -3.13 -22.31
N ARG A 8 -13.77 -3.56 -21.22
CA ARG A 8 -14.34 -3.57 -19.87
C ARG A 8 -14.73 -2.17 -19.43
N ALA A 9 -13.84 -1.19 -19.58
CA ALA A 9 -14.10 0.19 -19.20
C ALA A 9 -15.22 0.83 -20.05
N GLU A 10 -15.21 0.62 -21.36
CA GLU A 10 -16.26 1.13 -22.27
C GLU A 10 -17.64 0.56 -21.93
N LYS A 11 -17.73 -0.76 -21.69
CA LYS A 11 -18.98 -1.40 -21.26
C LYS A 11 -19.49 -0.86 -19.93
N PHE A 12 -18.58 -0.69 -18.97
CA PHE A 12 -18.93 -0.14 -17.66
C PHE A 12 -19.40 1.30 -17.76
N LEU A 13 -18.72 2.13 -18.56
CA LEU A 13 -19.13 3.52 -18.80
C LEU A 13 -20.57 3.62 -19.32
N THR A 14 -20.99 2.67 -20.16
CA THR A 14 -22.36 2.62 -20.69
C THR A 14 -23.40 2.01 -19.74
N SER A 15 -22.97 1.24 -18.72
CA SER A 15 -23.90 0.57 -17.80
C SER A 15 -24.26 1.39 -16.57
N VAL A 16 -23.43 2.39 -16.22
CA VAL A 16 -23.64 3.25 -15.05
C VAL A 16 -24.68 4.32 -15.35
N ASP A 17 -25.62 4.53 -14.42
CA ASP A 17 -26.54 5.66 -14.46
C ASP A 17 -25.87 6.92 -13.89
N TRP A 18 -25.26 7.69 -14.80
CA TRP A 18 -24.55 8.93 -14.46
C TRP A 18 -25.49 10.04 -13.99
N ALA A 19 -26.74 10.06 -14.46
CA ALA A 19 -27.72 11.04 -14.02
C ALA A 19 -28.11 10.78 -12.57
N ALA A 20 -28.39 9.51 -12.23
CA ALA A 20 -28.66 9.10 -10.85
C ALA A 20 -27.46 9.39 -9.92
N LEU A 21 -26.22 9.21 -10.39
CA LEU A 21 -25.03 9.58 -9.60
C LEU A 21 -24.96 11.09 -9.33
N GLN A 22 -25.27 11.93 -10.32
CA GLN A 22 -25.29 13.39 -10.16
C GLN A 22 -26.41 13.82 -9.20
N GLU A 23 -27.62 13.26 -9.33
CA GLU A 23 -28.73 13.54 -8.41
C GLU A 23 -28.38 13.13 -6.98
N PHE A 24 -27.76 11.95 -6.82
CA PHE A 24 -27.30 11.47 -5.53
C PHE A 24 -26.24 12.42 -4.95
N ALA A 25 -25.23 12.81 -5.72
CA ALA A 25 -24.19 13.74 -5.28
C ALA A 25 -24.76 15.10 -4.87
N ALA A 26 -25.66 15.67 -5.68
CA ALA A 26 -26.37 16.90 -5.37
C ALA A 26 -27.13 16.79 -4.04
N SER A 27 -27.84 15.67 -3.81
CA SER A 27 -28.56 15.44 -2.54
C SER A 27 -27.64 15.43 -1.31
N LYS A 28 -26.38 14.98 -1.48
CA LYS A 28 -25.37 14.96 -0.42
C LYS A 28 -24.69 16.31 -0.20
N GLN A 29 -24.80 17.22 -1.17
CA GLN A 29 -24.27 18.58 -1.10
C GLN A 29 -25.42 19.60 -1.06
N ASN A 30 -26.37 19.41 -0.14
CA ASN A 30 -27.48 20.36 0.11
C ASN A 30 -28.33 20.74 -1.12
N GLY A 31 -28.43 19.85 -2.10
CA GLY A 31 -29.17 20.08 -3.34
C GLY A 31 -28.46 20.98 -4.36
N ILE A 32 -27.17 21.28 -4.18
CA ILE A 32 -26.39 22.07 -5.15
C ILE A 32 -26.27 21.27 -6.45
N ALA A 33 -26.67 21.89 -7.55
CA ALA A 33 -26.58 21.29 -8.88
C ALA A 33 -25.11 20.99 -9.24
N CYS A 34 -24.88 19.88 -9.94
CA CYS A 34 -23.55 19.46 -10.33
C CYS A 34 -23.51 18.84 -11.73
N ARG A 35 -22.31 18.84 -12.32
CA ARG A 35 -22.01 18.21 -13.61
C ARG A 35 -20.82 17.27 -13.50
N LEU A 36 -20.77 16.26 -14.35
CA LEU A 36 -19.58 15.44 -14.53
C LEU A 36 -18.63 16.11 -15.52
N LEU A 37 -17.37 16.21 -15.15
CA LEU A 37 -16.31 16.64 -16.08
C LEU A 37 -16.01 15.54 -17.11
N PRO A 38 -15.49 15.91 -18.30
CA PRO A 38 -15.27 14.96 -19.39
C PRO A 38 -14.16 13.95 -19.11
N ASP A 39 -13.20 14.30 -18.26
CA ASP A 39 -12.06 13.45 -17.96
C ASP A 39 -12.47 12.18 -17.22
N ILE A 40 -11.81 11.09 -17.59
CA ILE A 40 -12.02 9.76 -17.01
C ILE A 40 -10.67 9.23 -16.57
N GLY A 41 -10.51 9.03 -15.27
CA GLY A 41 -9.42 8.26 -14.70
C GLY A 41 -9.76 6.77 -14.74
N LEU A 42 -8.80 5.93 -15.14
CA LEU A 42 -8.95 4.48 -15.12
C LEU A 42 -7.81 3.85 -14.33
N GLY A 43 -8.16 3.24 -13.21
CA GLY A 43 -7.28 2.33 -12.47
C GLY A 43 -7.50 0.88 -12.89
N TYR A 44 -6.80 -0.04 -12.22
CA TYR A 44 -7.01 -1.48 -12.45
C TYR A 44 -8.40 -1.93 -11.99
N ASN A 45 -8.88 -1.40 -10.87
CA ASN A 45 -10.12 -1.80 -10.22
C ASN A 45 -11.23 -0.77 -10.31
N HIS A 46 -10.94 0.49 -10.63
CA HIS A 46 -11.90 1.58 -10.51
C HIS A 46 -11.91 2.50 -11.73
N MET A 47 -13.08 3.07 -11.99
CA MET A 47 -13.27 4.21 -12.88
C MET A 47 -13.47 5.45 -12.01
N VAL A 48 -12.79 6.54 -12.38
CA VAL A 48 -12.78 7.79 -11.64
C VAL A 48 -13.35 8.90 -12.52
N ARG A 49 -14.31 9.65 -11.99
CA ARG A 49 -14.89 10.85 -12.61
C ARG A 49 -14.84 12.01 -11.63
N ILE A 50 -14.73 13.23 -12.13
CA ILE A 50 -14.82 14.44 -11.32
C ILE A 50 -16.23 15.01 -11.44
N ILE A 51 -16.86 15.28 -10.31
CA ILE A 51 -18.12 15.99 -10.16
C ILE A 51 -17.79 17.44 -9.79
N GLU A 52 -18.23 18.39 -10.59
CA GLU A 52 -18.12 19.82 -10.31
C GLU A 52 -19.48 20.39 -9.96
N PHE A 53 -19.57 21.00 -8.77
CA PHE A 53 -20.78 21.64 -8.27
C PHE A 53 -20.86 23.09 -8.73
N ALA A 54 -22.07 23.65 -8.76
CA ALA A 54 -22.32 25.03 -9.17
C ALA A 54 -21.66 26.09 -8.27
N ASP A 55 -21.30 25.72 -7.03
CA ASP A 55 -20.53 26.55 -6.10
C ASP A 55 -19.00 26.52 -6.35
N GLY A 56 -18.57 25.77 -7.38
CA GLY A 56 -17.16 25.60 -7.73
C GLY A 56 -16.45 24.49 -6.96
N SER A 57 -17.08 23.88 -5.95
CA SER A 57 -16.50 22.73 -5.26
C SER A 57 -16.45 21.49 -6.17
N ARG A 58 -15.48 20.60 -5.91
CA ARG A 58 -15.27 19.39 -6.72
C ARG A 58 -15.16 18.16 -5.85
N TRP A 59 -15.84 17.10 -6.26
CA TRP A 59 -15.71 15.77 -5.69
C TRP A 59 -15.19 14.78 -6.72
N VAL A 60 -14.49 13.76 -6.23
CA VAL A 60 -14.11 12.58 -6.99
C VAL A 60 -15.16 11.50 -6.77
N ALA A 61 -15.70 10.96 -7.86
CA ALA A 61 -16.50 9.75 -7.86
C ALA A 61 -15.62 8.58 -8.30
N ARG A 62 -15.32 7.67 -7.36
CA ARG A 62 -14.57 6.43 -7.60
C ARG A 62 -15.54 5.25 -7.62
N LEU A 63 -15.76 4.66 -8.79
CA LEU A 63 -16.70 3.58 -9.01
C LEU A 63 -15.96 2.26 -9.23
N LYS A 64 -16.46 1.17 -8.66
CA LYS A 64 -15.85 -0.15 -8.81
C LYS A 64 -16.13 -0.73 -10.20
N LEU A 65 -15.07 -1.07 -10.94
CA LEU A 65 -15.20 -1.79 -12.20
C LEU A 65 -15.54 -3.27 -11.95
N PRO A 66 -16.41 -3.90 -12.74
CA PRO A 66 -16.72 -5.33 -12.64
C PRO A 66 -15.45 -6.17 -12.86
N PRO A 67 -15.27 -7.35 -12.26
CA PRO A 67 -14.01 -8.11 -12.37
C PRO A 67 -13.58 -8.41 -13.83
N LEU A 68 -12.27 -8.38 -14.14
CA LEU A 68 -11.73 -8.70 -15.48
C LEU A 68 -11.96 -10.16 -15.88
N ALA A 69 -11.97 -11.07 -14.91
CA ALA A 69 -12.26 -12.48 -15.09
C ALA A 69 -13.37 -12.88 -14.14
N LYS A 70 -14.27 -13.77 -14.61
CA LYS A 70 -15.21 -14.50 -13.75
C LYS A 70 -14.40 -15.50 -12.91
N HIS A 71 -13.66 -15.03 -11.92
CA HIS A 71 -13.05 -15.93 -10.96
C HIS A 71 -14.13 -16.36 -9.96
N ASN A 72 -14.08 -17.62 -9.53
CA ASN A 72 -14.90 -18.19 -8.45
C ASN A 72 -14.62 -17.56 -7.07
N ALA A 73 -13.95 -16.40 -7.01
CA ALA A 73 -13.94 -15.60 -5.80
C ALA A 73 -15.36 -15.10 -5.63
N SER A 74 -16.02 -15.43 -4.52
CA SER A 74 -17.38 -14.95 -4.27
C SER A 74 -17.38 -13.42 -4.34
N ASP A 75 -18.38 -12.83 -5.00
CA ASP A 75 -18.56 -11.37 -5.09
C ASP A 75 -18.40 -10.70 -3.70
N HIS A 76 -18.78 -11.41 -2.62
CA HIS A 76 -18.54 -11.05 -1.22
C HIS A 76 -17.11 -10.64 -0.85
N ALA A 77 -16.07 -11.27 -1.41
CA ALA A 77 -14.67 -10.95 -1.06
C ALA A 77 -14.21 -9.60 -1.64
N LEU A 78 -14.75 -9.20 -2.80
CA LEU A 78 -14.45 -7.91 -3.42
C LEU A 78 -15.25 -6.78 -2.77
N ASP A 79 -16.51 -7.05 -2.41
CA ASP A 79 -17.37 -6.12 -1.66
C ASP A 79 -16.78 -5.77 -0.29
N THR A 80 -16.07 -6.72 0.33
CA THR A 80 -15.39 -6.52 1.63
C THR A 80 -14.23 -5.52 1.53
N ARG A 81 -13.52 -5.42 0.39
CA ARG A 81 -12.33 -4.55 0.24
C ARG A 81 -12.71 -3.06 0.29
N GLU A 82 -13.78 -2.66 -0.38
CA GLU A 82 -14.25 -1.26 -0.39
C GLU A 82 -14.76 -0.84 0.99
N ILE A 83 -15.44 -1.76 1.70
CA ILE A 83 -15.87 -1.53 3.09
C ILE A 83 -14.65 -1.35 4.01
N CYS A 84 -13.64 -2.21 3.88
CA CYS A 84 -12.41 -2.08 4.65
C CYS A 84 -11.65 -0.77 4.35
N GLU A 85 -11.63 -0.34 3.09
CA GLU A 85 -11.05 0.94 2.68
C GLU A 85 -11.79 2.12 3.33
N PHE A 86 -13.13 2.14 3.22
CA PHE A 86 -13.99 3.15 3.85
C PHE A 86 -13.75 3.26 5.36
N ASN A 87 -13.72 2.11 6.05
CA ASN A 87 -13.49 2.06 7.50
C ASN A 87 -12.08 2.56 7.86
N THR A 88 -11.08 2.20 7.05
CA THR A 88 -9.68 2.63 7.24
C THR A 88 -9.54 4.15 7.09
N MET A 89 -10.08 4.73 6.03
CA MET A 89 -10.07 6.18 5.85
C MET A 89 -10.81 6.88 6.99
N SER A 90 -11.92 6.31 7.45
CA SER A 90 -12.72 6.86 8.55
C SER A 90 -11.94 6.90 9.88
N ILE A 91 -11.28 5.80 10.26
CA ILE A 91 -10.50 5.78 11.51
C ILE A 91 -9.30 6.72 11.45
N LEU A 92 -8.62 6.77 10.31
CA LEU A 92 -7.44 7.62 10.16
C LEU A 92 -7.82 9.10 10.27
N ARG A 93 -8.95 9.51 9.66
CA ARG A 93 -9.47 10.88 9.80
C ARG A 93 -9.90 11.22 11.23
N GLN A 94 -10.38 10.23 12.00
CA GLN A 94 -10.79 10.45 13.39
C GLN A 94 -9.60 10.50 14.35
N ARG A 95 -8.55 9.72 14.11
CA ARG A 95 -7.47 9.49 15.06
C ARG A 95 -6.15 10.17 14.71
N THR A 96 -6.06 10.76 13.53
CA THR A 96 -4.83 11.37 13.04
C THR A 96 -5.09 12.71 12.37
N SER A 97 -4.02 13.46 12.15
CA SER A 97 -3.99 14.65 11.30
C SER A 97 -3.45 14.35 9.89
N ILE A 98 -3.38 13.08 9.50
CA ILE A 98 -2.96 12.70 8.15
C ILE A 98 -3.95 13.32 7.15
N PRO A 99 -3.45 14.01 6.11
CA PRO A 99 -4.33 14.54 5.08
C PRO A 99 -4.90 13.38 4.25
N ILE A 100 -6.19 13.11 4.41
CA ILE A 100 -6.92 12.05 3.72
C ILE A 100 -8.18 12.69 3.13
N PRO A 101 -8.53 12.46 1.85
CA PRO A 101 -9.77 12.99 1.28
C PRO A 101 -10.98 12.65 2.16
N LYS A 102 -11.85 13.63 2.43
CA LYS A 102 -13.09 13.35 3.15
C LYS A 102 -13.99 12.51 2.26
N ILE A 103 -14.58 11.47 2.83
CA ILE A 103 -15.63 10.70 2.17
C ILE A 103 -16.96 11.43 2.42
N ASN A 104 -17.57 11.92 1.34
CA ASN A 104 -18.87 12.61 1.37
C ASN A 104 -20.04 11.63 1.22
N ALA A 105 -19.83 10.50 0.53
CA ALA A 105 -20.76 9.39 0.51
C ALA A 105 -20.09 8.08 0.11
N PHE A 106 -20.69 6.96 0.51
CA PHE A 106 -20.25 5.62 0.16
C PHE A 106 -21.47 4.72 -0.04
N GLU A 107 -21.52 4.00 -1.15
CA GLU A 107 -22.53 2.99 -1.47
C GLU A 107 -21.79 1.71 -1.90
N PRO A 108 -21.74 0.68 -1.04
CA PRO A 108 -21.00 -0.55 -1.33
C PRO A 108 -21.76 -1.51 -2.25
N ARG A 109 -23.06 -1.31 -2.47
CA ARG A 109 -23.89 -2.28 -3.19
C ARG A 109 -23.85 -2.06 -4.70
N SER A 110 -23.77 -3.17 -5.43
CA SER A 110 -23.80 -3.17 -6.89
C SER A 110 -25.21 -3.01 -7.47
N ASP A 111 -26.25 -3.35 -6.71
CA ASP A 111 -27.67 -3.22 -7.10
C ASP A 111 -28.27 -1.84 -6.75
N CYS A 112 -27.44 -0.85 -6.44
CA CYS A 112 -27.89 0.51 -6.18
C CYS A 112 -28.38 1.21 -7.47
N ILE A 113 -29.07 2.34 -7.32
CA ILE A 113 -29.66 3.08 -8.44
C ILE A 113 -28.63 3.52 -9.51
N VAL A 114 -27.37 3.74 -9.10
CA VAL A 114 -26.27 4.11 -10.00
C VAL A 114 -25.79 2.90 -10.84
N GLY A 115 -26.10 1.68 -10.42
CA GLY A 115 -25.71 0.44 -11.10
C GLY A 115 -24.28 -0.03 -10.84
N ALA A 116 -23.59 0.55 -9.83
CA ALA A 116 -22.27 0.13 -9.39
C ALA A 116 -21.95 0.64 -7.98
N PRO A 117 -21.11 -0.07 -7.18
CA PRO A 117 -20.58 0.47 -5.94
C PRO A 117 -19.72 1.71 -6.19
N PHE A 118 -19.81 2.70 -5.31
CA PHE A 118 -19.06 3.95 -5.46
C PHE A 118 -18.73 4.64 -4.13
N MET A 119 -17.69 5.46 -4.20
CA MET A 119 -17.32 6.39 -3.14
C MET A 119 -17.23 7.81 -3.73
N LEU A 120 -17.90 8.77 -3.09
CA LEU A 120 -17.78 10.20 -3.36
C LEU A 120 -16.87 10.82 -2.31
N MET A 121 -15.79 11.46 -2.73
CA MET A 121 -14.79 12.04 -1.83
C MET A 121 -14.33 13.41 -2.30
N ASP A 122 -13.65 14.16 -1.44
CA ASP A 122 -13.03 15.43 -1.81
C ASP A 122 -12.09 15.26 -3.02
N CYS A 123 -12.12 16.21 -3.95
CA CYS A 123 -11.14 16.30 -5.02
C CYS A 123 -9.91 17.07 -4.53
N LEU A 124 -8.77 16.39 -4.43
CA LEU A 124 -7.51 17.05 -4.12
C LEU A 124 -6.93 17.63 -5.41
N GLU A 125 -6.78 18.96 -5.46
CA GLU A 125 -6.23 19.68 -6.61
C GLU A 125 -4.70 19.61 -6.59
N GLY A 126 -4.16 18.46 -7.00
CA GLY A 126 -2.72 18.24 -7.09
C GLY A 126 -2.39 17.07 -8.01
N ASN A 127 -1.13 16.66 -7.96
CA ASN A 127 -0.58 15.62 -8.82
C ASN A 127 -0.16 14.41 -7.98
N VAL A 128 -0.41 13.20 -8.48
CA VAL A 128 0.12 11.97 -7.88
C VAL A 128 1.44 11.59 -8.53
N GLY A 129 2.26 10.79 -7.85
CA GLY A 129 3.60 10.47 -8.34
C GLY A 129 3.64 9.82 -9.72
N ILE A 130 2.61 9.06 -10.11
CA ILE A 130 2.55 8.46 -11.45
C ILE A 130 2.47 9.53 -12.56
N ASP A 131 1.80 10.64 -12.32
CA ASP A 131 1.69 11.78 -13.25
C ASP A 131 2.99 12.60 -13.30
N LEU A 132 3.80 12.51 -12.25
CA LEU A 132 5.08 13.21 -12.09
C LEU A 132 6.29 12.34 -12.50
N GLY A 133 6.06 11.24 -13.23
CA GLY A 133 7.12 10.34 -13.69
C GLY A 133 7.85 9.63 -12.55
N MET A 134 7.19 9.47 -11.40
CA MET A 134 7.71 8.82 -10.18
C MET A 134 9.01 9.45 -9.67
N THR A 135 9.26 10.73 -10.00
CA THR A 135 10.50 11.43 -9.68
C THR A 135 10.22 12.61 -8.77
N ILE A 136 10.98 12.70 -7.68
CA ILE A 136 10.92 13.82 -6.74
C ILE A 136 12.11 14.75 -7.04
N PRO A 137 11.88 16.02 -7.42
CA PRO A 137 12.93 16.97 -7.70
C PRO A 137 13.87 17.13 -6.50
N PRO A 138 15.21 17.19 -6.72
CA PRO A 138 16.17 17.28 -5.62
C PRO A 138 15.89 18.44 -4.64
N LYS A 139 15.42 19.59 -5.16
CA LYS A 139 15.09 20.77 -4.35
C LYS A 139 13.92 20.54 -3.37
N ASN A 140 12.97 19.66 -3.73
CA ASN A 140 11.77 19.37 -2.93
C ASN A 140 11.91 18.11 -2.07
N LYS A 141 12.91 17.27 -2.37
CA LYS A 141 13.06 15.93 -1.81
C LYS A 141 13.05 15.89 -0.29
N GLN A 142 13.79 16.80 0.36
CA GLN A 142 13.85 16.83 1.83
C GLN A 142 12.51 17.17 2.47
N GLU A 143 11.73 18.07 1.88
CA GLU A 143 10.43 18.44 2.44
C GLU A 143 9.39 17.35 2.20
N PHE A 144 9.38 16.77 1.01
CA PHE A 144 8.52 15.62 0.71
C PHE A 144 8.82 14.43 1.64
N LEU A 145 10.11 14.12 1.86
CA LEU A 145 10.57 13.09 2.78
C LEU A 145 10.12 13.37 4.22
N ARG A 146 10.22 14.62 4.69
CA ARG A 146 9.69 15.05 5.99
C ARG A 146 8.17 14.88 6.08
N GLY A 147 7.44 15.22 5.02
CA GLY A 147 5.99 15.02 4.93
C GLY A 147 5.61 13.54 5.08
N LEU A 148 6.28 12.66 4.32
CA LEU A 148 6.05 11.21 4.42
C LEU A 148 6.40 10.67 5.82
N ALA A 149 7.48 11.14 6.43
CA ALA A 149 7.87 10.72 7.77
C ALA A 149 6.80 11.11 8.82
N LYS A 150 6.24 12.32 8.73
CA LYS A 150 5.12 12.76 9.58
C LYS A 150 3.90 11.84 9.47
N ILE A 151 3.57 11.42 8.26
CA ILE A 151 2.45 10.52 8.00
C ILE A 151 2.76 9.12 8.54
N HIS A 152 3.97 8.61 8.30
CA HIS A 152 4.35 7.27 8.74
C HIS A 152 4.38 7.14 10.27
N VAL A 153 4.87 8.17 10.98
CA VAL A 153 4.81 8.22 12.45
C VAL A 153 3.36 8.22 12.94
N GLN A 154 2.47 9.00 12.32
CA GLN A 154 1.05 8.99 12.70
C GLN A 154 0.36 7.64 12.45
N LEU A 155 0.70 6.95 11.36
CA LEU A 155 0.21 5.58 11.11
C LEU A 155 0.68 4.60 12.19
N SER A 156 1.90 4.76 12.69
CA SER A 156 2.47 3.92 13.75
C SER A 156 1.72 4.03 15.08
N MET A 157 0.99 5.14 15.27
CA MET A 157 0.18 5.41 16.45
C MET A 157 -1.22 4.79 16.36
N VAL A 158 -1.70 4.49 15.15
CA VAL A 158 -2.98 3.79 14.96
C VAL A 158 -2.74 2.29 15.10
N GLN A 159 -2.81 1.83 16.34
CA GLN A 159 -2.51 0.44 16.70
C GLN A 159 -3.77 -0.35 16.99
N LEU A 160 -3.79 -1.60 16.52
CA LEU A 160 -4.92 -2.52 16.62
C LEU A 160 -4.48 -3.83 17.32
N PRO A 161 -5.38 -4.51 18.04
CA PRO A 161 -5.03 -5.69 18.85
C PRO A 161 -4.75 -6.95 18.03
N LYS A 162 -5.13 -6.97 16.74
CA LYS A 162 -4.95 -8.10 15.83
C LYS A 162 -4.42 -7.64 14.49
N ILE A 163 -3.74 -8.52 13.79
CA ILE A 163 -3.30 -8.32 12.41
C ILE A 163 -4.47 -8.64 11.48
N GLY A 164 -4.86 -7.69 10.64
CA GLY A 164 -6.05 -7.83 9.81
C GLY A 164 -6.52 -6.53 9.16
N THR A 165 -7.49 -6.65 8.25
CA THR A 165 -8.18 -5.48 7.68
C THR A 165 -9.17 -4.88 8.68
N ILE A 166 -9.61 -3.64 8.48
CA ILE A 166 -10.63 -3.03 9.34
C ILE A 166 -12.03 -3.34 8.78
N ALA A 167 -12.61 -4.46 9.21
CA ALA A 167 -13.86 -4.96 8.65
C ALA A 167 -15.09 -4.14 9.07
N SER A 168 -15.09 -3.63 10.31
CA SER A 168 -16.13 -2.72 10.80
C SER A 168 -15.61 -1.82 11.92
N MET A 169 -16.39 -0.78 12.21
CA MET A 169 -16.16 0.14 13.32
C MET A 169 -17.43 0.24 14.16
N ASP A 170 -17.28 0.03 15.46
CA ASP A 170 -18.36 0.17 16.43
C ASP A 170 -18.58 1.67 16.78
N PRO A 171 -19.76 2.06 17.28
CA PRO A 171 -20.06 3.46 17.60
C PRO A 171 -19.15 4.09 18.65
N ASP A 172 -18.51 3.28 19.50
CA ASP A 172 -17.52 3.73 20.49
C ASP A 172 -16.12 3.94 19.90
N GLY A 173 -15.98 3.73 18.59
CA GLY A 173 -14.72 3.87 17.85
C GLY A 173 -13.85 2.63 17.89
N THR A 174 -14.26 1.53 18.53
CA THR A 174 -13.51 0.26 18.46
C THR A 174 -13.61 -0.36 17.07
N CYS A 175 -12.57 -1.07 16.65
CA CYS A 175 -12.49 -1.65 15.31
C CYS A 175 -12.44 -3.17 15.39
N GLN A 176 -13.27 -3.82 14.57
CA GLN A 176 -13.22 -5.26 14.38
C GLN A 176 -12.28 -5.60 13.22
N GLN A 177 -11.21 -6.34 13.50
CA GLN A 177 -10.29 -6.79 12.46
C GLN A 177 -10.86 -7.99 11.72
N GLY A 178 -10.78 -7.96 10.39
CA GLY A 178 -11.16 -9.05 9.50
C GLY A 178 -9.95 -9.71 8.82
N PRO A 179 -10.20 -10.72 7.97
CA PRO A 179 -9.15 -11.37 7.20
C PRO A 179 -8.50 -10.40 6.20
N ILE A 180 -7.24 -10.67 5.88
CA ILE A 180 -6.51 -10.04 4.79
C ILE A 180 -6.84 -10.81 3.50
N PRO A 181 -7.34 -10.17 2.44
CA PRO A 181 -7.66 -10.84 1.18
C PRO A 181 -6.48 -11.66 0.63
N GLY A 182 -6.73 -12.94 0.34
CA GLY A 182 -5.71 -13.86 -0.17
C GLY A 182 -4.69 -14.36 0.87
N LEU A 183 -4.86 -14.01 2.15
CA LEU A 183 -4.00 -14.44 3.25
C LEU A 183 -4.79 -15.00 4.45
N GLY A 184 -6.01 -14.54 4.71
CA GLY A 184 -6.82 -14.98 5.86
C GLY A 184 -6.61 -14.15 7.12
N GLY A 185 -6.92 -14.72 8.29
CA GLY A 185 -6.93 -14.01 9.57
C GLY A 185 -8.35 -13.65 10.05
N PRO A 186 -8.51 -12.69 10.98
CA PRO A 186 -7.44 -11.91 11.62
C PRO A 186 -6.50 -12.78 12.47
N PHE A 187 -5.25 -12.36 12.65
CA PHE A 187 -4.25 -13.08 13.42
C PHE A 187 -3.99 -12.40 14.76
N ASN A 188 -3.79 -13.18 15.82
CA ASN A 188 -3.48 -12.65 17.14
C ASN A 188 -1.97 -12.40 17.31
N THR A 189 -1.14 -13.05 16.48
CA THR A 189 0.31 -12.91 16.56
C THR A 189 0.98 -12.68 15.20
N ALA A 190 2.14 -12.02 15.22
CA ALA A 190 3.00 -11.90 14.03
C ALA A 190 3.48 -13.28 13.54
N THR A 191 3.72 -14.22 14.45
CA THR A 191 4.07 -15.62 14.13
C THR A 191 2.99 -16.30 13.30
N GLU A 192 1.71 -16.15 13.68
CA GLU A 192 0.58 -16.67 12.90
C GLU A 192 0.54 -16.04 11.50
N TYR A 193 0.73 -14.71 11.40
CA TYR A 193 0.80 -14.00 10.12
C TYR A 193 1.91 -14.52 9.21
N PHE A 194 3.15 -14.65 9.72
CA PHE A 194 4.28 -15.13 8.91
C PHE A 194 4.11 -16.58 8.47
N ARG A 195 3.52 -17.46 9.31
CA ARG A 195 3.17 -18.83 8.91
C ARG A 195 2.09 -18.86 7.84
N ALA A 196 1.05 -18.02 7.98
CA ALA A 196 -0.01 -17.92 6.98
C ALA A 196 0.53 -17.39 5.64
N TRP A 197 1.46 -16.43 5.69
CA TRP A 197 2.14 -15.91 4.50
C TRP A 197 2.98 -16.99 3.83
N ALA A 198 3.80 -17.71 4.61
CA ALA A 198 4.63 -18.81 4.11
C ALA A 198 3.81 -19.91 3.42
N ALA A 199 2.63 -20.24 3.97
CA ALA A 199 1.74 -21.26 3.41
C ALA A 199 1.06 -20.85 2.09
N GLN A 200 0.87 -19.54 1.87
CA GLN A 200 0.13 -19.01 0.71
C GLN A 200 1.01 -18.36 -0.34
N ALA A 201 2.23 -17.96 0.01
CA ALA A 201 3.17 -17.31 -0.89
C ALA A 201 3.52 -18.23 -2.06
N LYS A 202 3.25 -17.75 -3.27
CA LYS A 202 3.59 -18.43 -4.52
C LYS A 202 4.34 -17.47 -5.42
N PHE A 203 5.52 -17.88 -5.87
CA PHE A 203 6.23 -17.16 -6.91
C PHE A 203 5.54 -17.46 -8.25
N SER A 204 4.98 -16.45 -8.91
CA SER A 204 4.07 -16.71 -10.05
C SER A 204 4.77 -17.11 -11.36
N MET A 205 6.11 -17.08 -11.41
CA MET A 205 6.87 -17.58 -12.57
C MET A 205 7.01 -19.11 -12.50
N SER A 206 6.91 -19.79 -13.65
CA SER A 206 7.31 -21.19 -13.74
C SER A 206 8.82 -21.35 -13.57
N ASN A 207 9.28 -22.56 -13.23
CA ASN A 207 10.71 -22.85 -13.15
C ASN A 207 11.45 -22.52 -14.45
N ASP A 208 10.85 -22.79 -15.62
CA ASP A 208 11.48 -22.49 -16.91
C ASP A 208 11.59 -20.98 -17.14
N GLN A 209 10.55 -20.21 -16.80
CA GLN A 209 10.57 -18.75 -16.87
C GLN A 209 11.61 -18.16 -15.93
N LEU A 210 11.70 -18.68 -14.70
CA LEU A 210 12.66 -18.24 -13.71
C LEU A 210 14.10 -18.58 -14.13
N ARG A 211 14.34 -19.79 -14.66
CA ARG A 211 15.64 -20.18 -15.22
C ARG A 211 16.06 -19.25 -16.36
N ALA A 212 15.16 -18.99 -17.30
CA ALA A 212 15.42 -18.08 -18.42
C ALA A 212 15.75 -16.65 -17.95
N ALA A 213 14.99 -16.14 -16.98
CA ALA A 213 15.20 -14.80 -16.42
C ALA A 213 16.47 -14.68 -15.55
N SER A 214 16.97 -15.80 -15.02
CA SER A 214 18.14 -15.84 -14.12
C SER A 214 19.47 -16.04 -14.85
N GLY A 215 19.45 -16.46 -16.11
CA GLY A 215 20.66 -16.66 -16.92
C GLY A 215 21.65 -17.64 -16.28
N GLU A 216 22.92 -17.26 -16.23
CA GLU A 216 24.00 -18.09 -15.65
C GLU A 216 23.85 -18.37 -14.15
N HIS A 217 23.04 -17.57 -13.44
CA HIS A 217 22.79 -17.71 -12.00
C HIS A 217 21.57 -18.57 -11.68
N ALA A 218 20.94 -19.20 -12.68
CA ALA A 218 19.70 -19.97 -12.50
C ALA A 218 19.81 -21.08 -11.45
N ASP A 219 20.95 -21.76 -11.38
CA ASP A 219 21.16 -22.87 -10.43
C ASP A 219 21.29 -22.42 -8.98
N GLU A 220 21.59 -21.14 -8.73
CA GLU A 220 21.55 -20.54 -7.39
C GLU A 220 20.18 -19.89 -7.09
N ILE A 221 19.63 -19.15 -8.06
CA ILE A 221 18.43 -18.33 -7.85
C ILE A 221 17.17 -19.21 -7.72
N VAL A 222 17.02 -20.24 -8.56
CA VAL A 222 15.80 -21.08 -8.57
C VAL A 222 15.57 -21.79 -7.24
N PRO A 223 16.56 -22.48 -6.63
CA PRO A 223 16.40 -23.05 -5.29
C PRO A 223 16.15 -21.97 -4.23
N SER A 224 16.86 -20.85 -4.30
CA SER A 224 16.72 -19.73 -3.36
C SER A 224 15.30 -19.15 -3.33
N VAL A 225 14.69 -18.94 -4.50
CA VAL A 225 13.28 -18.50 -4.60
C VAL A 225 12.34 -19.56 -4.02
N SER A 226 12.58 -20.82 -4.35
CA SER A 226 11.71 -21.94 -3.97
C SER A 226 11.70 -22.22 -2.46
N SER A 227 12.85 -22.09 -1.79
CA SER A 227 12.99 -22.35 -0.34
C SER A 227 12.59 -21.16 0.55
N PHE A 228 12.32 -19.99 -0.04
CA PHE A 228 12.08 -18.77 0.72
C PHE A 228 10.81 -18.82 1.58
N PRO A 229 9.62 -19.17 1.05
CA PRO A 229 8.40 -19.26 1.86
C PRO A 229 8.55 -20.24 3.04
N GLU A 230 9.10 -21.42 2.78
CA GLU A 230 9.33 -22.43 3.82
C GLU A 230 10.27 -21.91 4.92
N SER A 231 11.31 -21.17 4.55
CA SER A 231 12.24 -20.58 5.52
C SER A 231 11.60 -19.49 6.37
N VAL A 232 10.76 -18.64 5.79
CA VAL A 232 9.96 -17.66 6.55
C VAL A 232 9.04 -18.39 7.54
N GLY A 233 8.36 -19.45 7.10
CA GLY A 233 7.49 -20.25 7.96
C GLY A 233 8.23 -20.93 9.12
N ARG A 234 9.42 -21.48 8.85
CA ARG A 234 10.30 -22.11 9.86
C ARG A 234 10.80 -21.11 10.88
N LEU A 235 11.15 -19.89 10.46
CA LEU A 235 11.68 -18.84 11.34
C LEU A 235 10.59 -18.00 12.01
N ALA A 236 9.32 -18.15 11.64
CA ALA A 236 8.21 -17.26 12.01
C ALA A 236 8.20 -16.81 13.48
N SER A 237 8.42 -17.73 14.43
CA SER A 237 8.40 -17.43 15.88
C SER A 237 9.57 -16.58 16.38
N ARG A 238 10.58 -16.34 15.53
CA ARG A 238 11.76 -15.52 15.81
C ARG A 238 11.78 -14.24 14.97
N LEU A 239 10.89 -14.14 13.99
CA LEU A 239 10.89 -12.99 13.07
C LEU A 239 10.37 -11.73 13.72
N SER A 240 9.51 -11.80 14.74
CA SER A 240 8.94 -10.61 15.38
C SER A 240 9.55 -10.26 16.73
N VAL A 241 9.82 -8.97 16.95
CA VAL A 241 10.14 -8.42 18.29
C VAL A 241 8.89 -8.17 19.12
N ARG A 242 7.72 -8.13 18.48
CA ARG A 242 6.44 -7.73 19.08
C ARG A 242 5.35 -8.68 18.63
N ASP A 243 5.55 -9.96 18.95
CA ASP A 243 4.72 -11.04 18.44
C ASP A 243 3.24 -10.85 18.78
N HIS A 244 2.92 -10.31 19.96
CA HIS A 244 1.55 -10.07 20.43
C HIS A 244 1.04 -8.63 20.19
N GLY A 245 1.75 -7.83 19.40
CA GLY A 245 1.38 -6.46 19.08
C GLY A 245 1.51 -5.49 20.26
N PRO A 246 0.70 -4.41 20.31
CA PRO A 246 -0.32 -4.07 19.32
C PRO A 246 0.30 -3.70 17.95
N PHE A 247 -0.50 -3.81 16.90
CA PHE A 247 -0.05 -3.80 15.50
C PHE A 247 -0.39 -2.47 14.81
N PRO A 248 0.59 -1.75 14.24
CA PRO A 248 0.36 -0.50 13.54
C PRO A 248 -0.41 -0.71 12.23
N LEU A 249 -1.14 0.32 11.80
CA LEU A 249 -1.89 0.32 10.55
C LEU A 249 -0.95 0.59 9.36
N CYS A 250 -0.76 -0.44 8.53
CA CYS A 250 -0.04 -0.35 7.26
C CYS A 250 -0.99 0.17 6.16
N HIS A 251 -0.49 1.06 5.29
CA HIS A 251 -1.20 1.43 4.06
C HIS A 251 -1.18 0.31 3.00
N GLY A 252 -0.11 -0.50 2.98
CA GLY A 252 0.08 -1.59 2.01
C GLY A 252 0.74 -1.18 0.68
N ASP A 253 0.74 0.11 0.33
CA ASP A 253 1.36 0.65 -0.89
C ASP A 253 1.84 2.10 -0.69
N PHE A 254 2.49 2.35 0.46
CA PHE A 254 2.85 3.70 0.89
C PHE A 254 4.03 4.27 0.09
N GLY A 255 3.85 5.42 -0.54
CA GLY A 255 4.88 6.10 -1.30
C GLY A 255 4.34 7.20 -2.20
N HIS A 256 5.22 7.74 -3.04
CA HIS A 256 4.92 8.83 -3.97
C HIS A 256 3.81 8.46 -4.96
N ASN A 257 3.65 7.18 -5.30
CA ASN A 257 2.57 6.66 -6.14
C ASN A 257 1.17 6.95 -5.59
N ASN A 258 1.02 7.00 -4.26
CA ASN A 258 -0.27 7.18 -3.58
C ASN A 258 -0.32 8.47 -2.72
N THR A 259 0.58 9.41 -3.00
CA THR A 259 0.64 10.71 -2.33
C THR A 259 0.34 11.81 -3.34
N VAL A 260 -0.72 12.59 -3.08
CA VAL A 260 -1.06 13.78 -3.86
C VAL A 260 -0.27 14.97 -3.34
N VAL A 261 0.37 15.71 -4.25
CA VAL A 261 1.15 16.90 -3.92
C VAL A 261 0.76 18.11 -4.75
N ASP A 262 0.98 19.31 -4.22
CA ASP A 262 0.92 20.55 -4.99
C ASP A 262 2.19 20.78 -5.83
N ASP A 263 2.25 21.90 -6.54
CA ASP A 263 3.39 22.28 -7.39
C ASP A 263 4.71 22.50 -6.61
N ASP A 264 4.61 22.73 -5.29
CA ASP A 264 5.74 22.86 -4.37
C ASP A 264 6.08 21.53 -3.65
N TYR A 265 5.47 20.43 -4.11
CA TYR A 265 5.62 19.08 -3.55
C TYR A 265 5.19 18.97 -2.08
N GLN A 266 4.34 19.87 -1.60
CA GLN A 266 3.68 19.71 -0.30
C GLN A 266 2.59 18.66 -0.40
N ILE A 267 2.51 17.80 0.61
CA ILE A 267 1.54 16.71 0.61
C ILE A 267 0.13 17.25 0.89
N LEU A 268 -0.74 17.13 -0.10
CA LEU A 268 -2.16 17.47 -0.01
C LEU A 268 -3.01 16.31 0.50
N GLY A 269 -2.56 15.07 0.28
CA GLY A 269 -3.22 13.90 0.84
C GLY A 269 -2.65 12.57 0.43
N VAL A 270 -3.07 11.53 1.15
CA VAL A 270 -2.74 10.13 0.86
C VAL A 270 -4.01 9.39 0.46
N ILE A 271 -3.93 8.66 -0.65
CA ILE A 271 -5.06 8.02 -1.32
C ILE A 271 -4.84 6.51 -1.45
N ASP A 272 -5.85 5.78 -1.92
CA ASP A 272 -5.79 4.35 -2.25
C ASP A 272 -5.49 3.44 -1.04
N TRP A 273 -6.41 3.42 -0.08
CA TRP A 273 -6.29 2.66 1.18
C TRP A 273 -6.81 1.22 1.06
N GLU A 274 -7.09 0.74 -0.15
CA GLU A 274 -7.72 -0.57 -0.40
C GLU A 274 -6.87 -1.79 0.00
N SER A 275 -5.57 -1.59 0.21
CA SER A 275 -4.62 -2.63 0.66
C SER A 275 -4.21 -2.46 2.13
N ALA A 276 -4.86 -1.56 2.86
CA ALA A 276 -4.50 -1.25 4.23
C ALA A 276 -4.91 -2.37 5.22
N PHE A 277 -4.06 -2.61 6.20
CA PHE A 277 -4.28 -3.61 7.25
C PHE A 277 -3.39 -3.31 8.46
N ALA A 278 -3.80 -3.72 9.66
CA ALA A 278 -2.90 -3.76 10.81
C ALA A 278 -1.88 -4.87 10.61
N GLY A 279 -0.58 -4.56 10.64
CA GLY A 279 0.49 -5.51 10.30
C GLY A 279 1.56 -5.65 11.40
N PRO A 280 2.40 -6.71 11.34
CA PRO A 280 3.59 -6.80 12.18
C PRO A 280 4.49 -5.56 12.04
N TRP A 281 5.20 -5.19 13.10
CA TRP A 281 6.17 -4.08 13.07
C TRP A 281 7.26 -4.28 12.04
N GLU A 282 7.61 -5.53 11.73
CA GLU A 282 8.57 -5.86 10.66
C GLU A 282 8.05 -5.41 9.29
N ILE A 283 6.76 -5.62 9.00
CA ILE A 283 6.14 -5.23 7.73
C ILE A 283 5.90 -3.72 7.68
N PHE A 284 5.51 -3.14 8.82
CA PHE A 284 5.30 -1.71 8.94
C PHE A 284 6.61 -0.91 8.82
N GLY A 285 7.72 -1.44 9.33
CA GLY A 285 9.05 -0.85 9.26
C GLY A 285 9.74 -0.94 7.89
N ASP A 286 9.00 -1.09 6.79
CA ASP A 286 9.56 -0.98 5.45
C ASP A 286 9.66 0.51 5.03
N PHE A 287 10.59 0.81 4.13
CA PHE A 287 10.69 2.17 3.58
C PHE A 287 9.52 2.45 2.63
N PRO A 288 9.02 3.70 2.57
CA PRO A 288 8.10 4.11 1.51
C PRO A 288 8.67 3.73 0.15
N LEU A 289 7.80 3.35 -0.79
CA LEU A 289 8.22 2.88 -2.10
C LEU A 289 9.07 3.89 -2.87
N SER A 290 8.89 5.18 -2.57
CA SER A 290 9.72 6.29 -3.06
C SER A 290 11.22 6.10 -2.84
N PHE A 291 11.60 5.36 -1.78
CA PHE A 291 12.98 5.19 -1.33
C PHE A 291 13.36 3.71 -1.20
N SER A 292 12.55 2.81 -1.77
CA SER A 292 12.82 1.38 -1.69
C SER A 292 14.01 0.99 -2.56
N THR A 293 14.87 0.13 -2.02
CA THR A 293 16.00 -0.49 -2.71
C THR A 293 15.86 -2.00 -2.68
N VAL A 294 16.49 -2.71 -3.63
CA VAL A 294 16.65 -4.16 -3.50
C VAL A 294 17.61 -4.41 -2.32
N PRO A 295 17.29 -5.34 -1.39
CA PRO A 295 18.20 -5.70 -0.31
C PRO A 295 19.55 -6.14 -0.89
N PRO A 296 20.69 -5.63 -0.39
CA PRO A 296 22.01 -6.01 -0.90
C PRO A 296 22.25 -7.53 -1.00
N PRO A 297 21.77 -8.37 -0.05
CA PRO A 297 21.93 -9.83 -0.18
C PRO A 297 21.20 -10.44 -1.39
N MET A 298 20.13 -9.80 -1.88
CA MET A 298 19.37 -10.24 -3.05
C MET A 298 19.86 -9.64 -4.36
N ASP A 299 20.55 -8.51 -4.29
CA ASP A 299 20.99 -7.75 -5.46
C ASP A 299 22.25 -8.37 -6.07
N VAL A 300 22.61 -7.92 -7.27
CA VAL A 300 23.77 -8.43 -7.98
C VAL A 300 25.07 -7.92 -7.34
N PRO A 301 26.05 -8.80 -7.04
CA PRO A 301 27.25 -8.41 -6.28
C PRO A 301 28.09 -7.31 -6.95
N TRP A 302 28.06 -7.20 -8.28
CA TRP A 302 28.84 -6.20 -9.01
C TRP A 302 28.35 -4.77 -8.82
N ASN A 303 27.15 -4.55 -8.28
CA ASN A 303 26.64 -3.23 -7.88
C ASN A 303 27.38 -2.64 -6.68
N TYR A 304 28.15 -3.45 -5.94
CA TYR A 304 28.79 -3.06 -4.69
C TYR A 304 30.31 -3.18 -4.76
N ASN A 305 30.98 -2.33 -3.99
CA ASN A 305 32.42 -2.41 -3.71
C ASN A 305 32.69 -3.53 -2.70
N LYS A 306 33.98 -3.85 -2.48
CA LYS A 306 34.39 -4.88 -1.52
C LYS A 306 33.99 -4.57 -0.07
N ASP A 307 33.80 -3.29 0.26
CA ASP A 307 33.33 -2.82 1.57
C ASP A 307 31.80 -2.79 1.69
N GLY A 308 31.07 -3.23 0.66
CA GLY A 308 29.61 -3.22 0.61
C GLY A 308 28.99 -1.88 0.21
N SER A 309 29.81 -0.85 -0.06
CA SER A 309 29.28 0.43 -0.55
C SER A 309 28.78 0.31 -2.00
N PRO A 310 27.67 0.98 -2.36
CA PRO A 310 27.18 0.98 -3.74
C PRO A 310 28.16 1.70 -4.67
N LYS A 311 28.39 1.13 -5.85
CA LYS A 311 29.23 1.75 -6.90
C LYS A 311 28.51 2.83 -7.68
N ASP A 312 27.23 2.59 -7.93
CA ASP A 312 26.39 3.50 -8.69
C ASP A 312 25.94 4.69 -7.82
N ALA A 313 25.99 5.90 -8.38
CA ALA A 313 25.66 7.12 -7.66
C ALA A 313 24.17 7.23 -7.32
N GLU A 314 23.27 6.69 -8.15
CA GLU A 314 21.84 6.68 -7.89
C GLU A 314 21.51 5.74 -6.71
N LEU A 315 22.11 4.55 -6.68
CA LEU A 315 21.97 3.62 -5.57
C LEU A 315 22.56 4.19 -4.27
N ALA A 316 23.74 4.85 -4.35
CA ALA A 316 24.33 5.56 -3.21
C ALA A 316 23.40 6.65 -2.66
N GLN A 317 22.75 7.40 -3.56
CA GLN A 317 21.78 8.42 -3.17
C GLN A 317 20.55 7.80 -2.51
N LYS A 318 20.01 6.69 -3.00
CA LYS A 318 18.86 6.00 -2.37
C LYS A 318 19.16 5.58 -0.93
N PHE A 319 20.35 5.03 -0.67
CA PHE A 319 20.77 4.72 0.70
C PHE A 319 20.96 5.98 1.57
N ALA A 320 21.39 7.10 0.98
CA ALA A 320 21.43 8.38 1.69
C ALA A 320 20.02 8.87 2.04
N ASP A 321 19.07 8.75 1.11
CA ASP A 321 17.68 9.13 1.35
C ASP A 321 17.03 8.29 2.45
N GLN A 322 17.30 6.98 2.49
CA GLN A 322 16.83 6.11 3.56
C GLN A 322 17.35 6.57 4.94
N ARG A 323 18.64 6.93 5.05
CA ARG A 323 19.21 7.49 6.29
C ARG A 323 18.57 8.83 6.66
N GLU A 324 18.35 9.71 5.68
CA GLU A 324 17.65 10.98 5.91
C GLU A 324 16.20 10.76 6.36
N TYR A 325 15.52 9.75 5.79
CA TYR A 325 14.16 9.38 6.16
C TYR A 325 14.07 8.88 7.61
N VAL A 326 14.97 7.98 8.01
CA VAL A 326 15.07 7.54 9.41
C VAL A 326 15.30 8.73 10.34
N ALA A 327 16.20 9.65 9.97
CA ALA A 327 16.44 10.86 10.76
C ALA A 327 15.20 11.76 10.86
N ALA A 328 14.42 11.89 9.79
CA ALA A 328 13.16 12.64 9.78
C ALA A 328 12.09 11.98 10.67
N VAL A 329 11.96 10.65 10.60
CA VAL A 329 11.08 9.86 11.49
C VAL A 329 11.47 10.09 12.95
N LYS A 330 12.74 9.96 13.31
CA LYS A 330 13.22 10.20 14.68
C LYS A 330 12.88 11.59 15.19
N ARG A 331 13.05 12.62 14.35
CA ARG A 331 12.70 14.00 14.72
C ARG A 331 11.22 14.14 15.01
N GLU A 332 10.37 13.49 14.22
CA GLU A 332 8.93 13.54 14.41
C GLU A 332 8.46 12.75 15.64
N GLU A 333 8.99 11.55 15.86
CA GLU A 333 8.72 10.76 17.08
C GLU A 333 9.09 11.57 18.33
N ASN A 334 10.25 12.23 18.32
CA ASN A 334 10.69 13.12 19.40
C ASN A 334 9.74 14.32 19.58
N ARG A 335 9.30 14.95 18.48
CA ARG A 335 8.39 16.10 18.51
C ARG A 335 7.05 15.75 19.17
N LEU A 336 6.56 14.54 18.94
CA LEU A 336 5.31 14.04 19.50
C LEU A 336 5.46 13.38 20.89
N GLY A 337 6.70 13.22 21.38
CA GLY A 337 6.98 12.53 22.64
C GLY A 337 6.65 11.03 22.60
N HIS A 338 6.69 10.42 21.41
CA HIS A 338 6.38 9.01 21.22
C HIS A 338 7.62 8.11 21.34
N VAL A 339 7.37 6.84 21.66
CA VAL A 339 8.41 5.81 21.68
C VAL A 339 8.90 5.55 20.26
N HIS A 340 10.20 5.33 20.09
CA HIS A 340 10.92 5.20 18.82
C HIS A 340 10.65 3.90 18.04
N HIS A 341 9.44 3.36 18.09
CA HIS A 341 9.12 2.06 17.51
C HIS A 341 9.34 2.01 15.99
N LEU A 342 9.00 3.09 15.26
CA LEU A 342 9.14 3.10 13.82
C LEU A 342 10.59 3.33 13.41
N SER A 343 11.29 4.27 14.04
CA SER A 343 12.71 4.48 13.70
C SER A 343 13.57 3.28 14.07
N GLU A 344 13.33 2.61 15.21
CA GLU A 344 13.99 1.35 15.56
C GLU A 344 13.73 0.26 14.52
N ALA A 345 12.49 0.12 14.06
CA ALA A 345 12.14 -0.86 13.03
C ALA A 345 12.81 -0.57 11.68
N LEU A 346 12.91 0.71 11.27
CA LEU A 346 13.58 1.12 10.04
C LEU A 346 15.11 0.98 10.11
N GLU A 347 15.70 1.09 11.31
CA GLU A 347 17.14 0.95 11.52
C GLU A 347 17.59 -0.52 11.64
N ASP A 348 16.70 -1.44 12.02
CA ASP A 348 16.99 -2.87 11.98
C ASP A 348 16.99 -3.36 10.52
N SER A 349 18.15 -3.26 9.88
CA SER A 349 18.34 -3.66 8.49
C SER A 349 17.93 -5.11 8.23
N ARG A 350 17.98 -6.01 9.22
CA ARG A 350 17.57 -7.41 9.03
C ARG A 350 16.06 -7.50 8.85
N ARG A 351 15.30 -6.84 9.73
CA ARG A 351 13.83 -6.83 9.69
C ARG A 351 13.29 -6.03 8.52
N GLN A 352 13.87 -4.86 8.28
CA GLN A 352 13.51 -4.01 7.14
C GLN A 352 13.71 -4.76 5.81
N GLN A 353 14.86 -5.44 5.65
CA GLN A 353 15.13 -6.22 4.44
C GLN A 353 14.15 -7.39 4.28
N LEU A 354 13.75 -8.07 5.36
CA LEU A 354 12.74 -9.13 5.30
C LEU A 354 11.42 -8.62 4.68
N ALA A 355 10.91 -7.47 5.15
CA ALA A 355 9.67 -6.90 4.64
C ALA A 355 9.76 -6.53 3.15
N THR A 356 10.84 -5.83 2.77
CA THR A 356 11.11 -5.54 1.36
C THR A 356 11.20 -6.83 0.54
N THR A 357 11.90 -7.86 1.02
CA THR A 357 12.05 -9.15 0.34
C THR A 357 10.71 -9.84 0.14
N MET A 358 9.84 -9.90 1.16
CA MET A 358 8.50 -10.48 1.04
C MET A 358 7.65 -9.77 -0.02
N ARG A 359 7.72 -8.43 -0.07
CA ARG A 359 7.03 -7.63 -1.11
C ARG A 359 7.62 -7.89 -2.50
N LEU A 360 8.94 -7.92 -2.64
CA LEU A 360 9.61 -8.22 -3.91
C LEU A 360 9.27 -9.63 -4.43
N PHE A 361 9.10 -10.60 -3.52
CA PHE A 361 8.66 -11.96 -3.85
C PHE A 361 7.27 -11.95 -4.50
N GLN A 362 6.31 -11.25 -3.89
CA GLN A 362 4.95 -11.10 -4.42
C GLN A 362 4.95 -10.35 -5.75
N ASN A 363 5.88 -9.41 -5.95
CA ASN A 363 6.07 -8.68 -7.20
C ASN A 363 6.89 -9.42 -8.26
N ARG A 364 7.22 -10.70 -8.04
CA ARG A 364 7.93 -11.58 -8.99
C ARG A 364 9.34 -11.08 -9.34
N LYS A 365 9.99 -10.35 -8.43
CA LYS A 365 11.38 -9.92 -8.64
C LYS A 365 12.30 -11.14 -8.55
N VAL A 366 13.12 -11.37 -9.57
CA VAL A 366 14.14 -12.43 -9.56
C VAL A 366 15.31 -11.99 -8.67
N GLY A 367 15.81 -12.88 -7.81
CA GLY A 367 16.95 -12.59 -6.92
C GLY A 367 17.23 -13.69 -5.89
N TRP A 368 18.28 -13.49 -5.07
CA TRP A 368 18.73 -14.46 -4.06
C TRP A 368 18.01 -14.30 -2.70
N TYR A 369 16.73 -14.67 -2.65
CA TYR A 369 15.91 -14.69 -1.43
C TYR A 369 16.52 -15.44 -0.23
N SER A 370 17.18 -16.58 -0.44
CA SER A 370 17.77 -17.37 0.66
C SER A 370 18.87 -16.60 1.41
N ARG A 371 19.64 -15.75 0.71
CA ARG A 371 20.72 -14.96 1.32
C ARG A 371 20.20 -13.95 2.35
N VAL A 372 18.95 -13.49 2.22
CA VAL A 372 18.31 -12.63 3.23
C VAL A 372 17.94 -13.43 4.48
N ILE A 373 17.47 -14.66 4.29
CA ILE A 373 17.16 -15.58 5.38
C ILE A 373 18.41 -15.96 6.17
N ASP A 374 19.52 -16.24 5.50
CA ASP A 374 20.78 -16.62 6.17
C ASP A 374 21.25 -15.51 7.14
N ASN A 375 21.07 -14.25 6.77
CA ASN A 375 21.37 -13.10 7.62
C ASN A 375 20.44 -12.97 8.84
N LEU A 376 19.23 -13.53 8.79
CA LEU A 376 18.29 -13.58 9.92
C LEU A 376 18.57 -14.74 10.88
N GLY A 377 19.21 -15.82 10.41
CA GLY A 377 19.43 -17.06 11.15
C GLY A 377 20.70 -17.10 12.00
N THR A 378 21.56 -16.07 11.96
CA THR A 378 22.89 -16.07 12.60
C THR A 378 22.89 -15.83 14.12
N ASP A 379 21.72 -15.66 14.74
CA ASP A 379 21.61 -15.61 16.20
C ASP A 379 21.53 -17.06 16.75
N ASN A 380 22.67 -17.56 17.24
CA ASN A 380 22.76 -18.75 18.11
C ASN A 380 22.56 -18.34 19.57
#